data_AF-A0AAW0SD61-F1
#
_entry.id   AF-A0AAW0SD61-F1
#
_cell.length_a   1.000
_cell.length_b   1.000
_cell.length_c   1.000
_cell.angle_alpha   90.00
_cell.angle_beta   90.00
_cell.angle_gamma   90.00
#
_symmetry.space_group_name_H-M   'P 1'
#
loop_
_entity.id
_entity.type
_entity.pdbx_description
1 polymer ?
#
loop_
_entity_poly.entity_id
_entity_poly.type
_entity_poly.pdbx_seq_one_letter_code
_entity_poly.pdbx_strand_id
1 'polypeptide(L)'
;NINTYLEQRNALVPPLVASKVRFIPVSSHPRTVCLRVELYGCPNTAGVVSYSVVDGKEKDPGLLLTDNTYDGSRGPGPLQRGLGQLYDGQLGTPLTNLQLQTYSRGKGWEWVGWSLAQVQREPLHLTFVFATMRNFSSLALHVFSSPRDDFQVSQKKEMNADFFIHFVGSLPRLRPSAEGRKEESN
;
A
#
# COMPACT_ATOMS: atom_id res chain seq x y z
N ASN A 1 17.51 22.28 -2.41
CA ASN A 1 17.62 23.56 -1.70
C ASN A 1 18.75 24.39 -2.30
N ILE A 2 18.42 25.59 -2.77
CA ILE A 2 19.36 26.55 -3.38
C ILE A 2 19.85 27.57 -2.32
N ASN A 3 19.12 27.73 -1.21
CA ASN A 3 19.44 28.65 -0.12
C ASN A 3 19.68 27.87 1.19
N THR A 4 20.87 27.96 1.77
CA THR A 4 21.25 27.21 2.97
C THR A 4 20.61 27.70 4.27
N TYR A 5 19.92 28.85 4.25
CA TYR A 5 19.27 29.45 5.43
C TYR A 5 17.76 29.22 5.48
N LEU A 6 17.14 28.86 4.35
CA LEU A 6 15.70 28.66 4.27
C LEU A 6 15.38 27.17 4.29
N GLU A 7 14.31 26.80 4.99
CA GLU A 7 13.77 25.47 4.86
C GLU A 7 13.11 25.27 3.49
N GLN A 8 13.25 24.07 2.95
CA GLN A 8 12.48 23.65 1.79
C GLN A 8 11.55 22.53 2.23
N ARG A 9 10.23 22.78 2.12
CA ARG A 9 9.20 21.80 2.45
C ARG A 9 8.75 21.09 1.18
N ASN A 10 8.74 19.76 1.22
CA ASN A 10 8.21 18.93 0.14
C ASN A 10 7.11 18.04 0.72
N ALA A 11 5.91 18.14 0.16
CA ALA A 11 4.82 17.23 0.52
C ALA A 11 5.03 15.87 -0.18
N LEU A 12 4.88 14.79 0.58
CA LEU A 12 4.84 13.44 0.03
C LEU A 12 3.39 13.12 -0.34
N VAL A 13 3.10 13.04 -1.64
CA VAL A 13 1.74 12.77 -2.13
C VAL A 13 1.82 11.62 -3.14
N PRO A 14 1.36 10.41 -2.80
CA PRO A 14 0.70 10.03 -1.54
C PRO A 14 1.64 10.05 -0.32
N PRO A 15 1.10 10.11 0.91
CA PRO A 15 1.89 9.93 2.12
C PRO A 15 2.48 8.50 2.18
N LEU A 16 3.65 8.37 2.80
CA LEU A 16 4.32 7.08 2.97
C LEU A 16 4.02 6.49 4.36
N VAL A 17 3.75 5.19 4.41
CA VAL A 17 3.69 4.43 5.65
C VAL A 17 5.02 3.70 5.82
N ALA A 18 5.87 4.15 6.75
CA ALA A 18 7.21 3.58 6.91
C ALA A 18 7.67 3.57 8.37
N SER A 19 8.46 2.55 8.72
CA SER A 19 9.19 2.48 10.01
C SER A 19 10.62 2.99 9.91
N LYS A 20 11.17 3.08 8.70
CA LYS A 20 12.53 3.56 8.41
C LYS A 20 12.50 4.40 7.14
N VAL A 21 13.16 5.55 7.18
CA VAL A 21 13.29 6.47 6.03
C VAL A 21 14.78 6.69 5.76
N ARG A 22 15.18 6.58 4.49
CA ARG A 22 16.56 6.81 4.06
C ARG A 22 16.63 8.03 3.15
N PHE A 23 17.43 9.01 3.54
CA PHE A 23 17.74 10.16 2.68
C PHE A 23 19.05 9.91 1.94
N ILE A 24 19.01 10.00 0.61
CA ILE A 24 20.20 9.85 -0.25
C ILE A 24 20.49 11.23 -0.85
N PRO A 25 21.53 11.95 -0.37
CA PRO A 25 21.87 13.25 -0.93
C PRO A 25 22.44 13.09 -2.35
N VAL A 26 21.86 13.81 -3.31
CA VAL A 26 22.31 13.82 -4.71
C VAL A 26 22.65 15.25 -5.11
N SER A 27 23.74 15.43 -5.85
CA SER A 27 24.09 16.70 -6.49
C SER A 27 24.51 16.48 -7.93
N SER A 28 24.15 17.42 -8.81
CA SER A 28 24.56 17.40 -10.22
C SER A 28 26.03 17.74 -10.43
N HIS A 29 26.68 18.35 -9.42
CA HIS A 29 28.09 18.73 -9.45
C HIS A 29 28.82 18.04 -8.28
N PRO A 30 30.10 17.68 -8.45
CA PRO A 30 30.88 17.05 -7.39
C PRO A 30 31.19 18.08 -6.29
N ARG A 31 30.35 18.10 -5.25
CA ARG A 31 30.49 18.97 -4.08
C ARG A 31 30.02 18.23 -2.83
N THR A 32 30.53 18.65 -1.68
CA THR A 32 30.03 18.18 -0.39
C THR A 32 28.57 18.61 -0.22
N VAL A 33 27.70 17.66 0.13
CA VAL A 33 26.28 17.90 0.39
C VAL A 33 26.02 17.78 1.88
N CYS A 34 25.42 18.80 2.47
CA CYS A 34 24.94 18.80 3.85
C CYS A 34 23.42 18.70 3.87
N LEU A 35 22.88 17.98 4.86
CA LEU A 35 21.44 17.74 4.98
C LEU A 35 21.01 17.96 6.42
N ARG A 36 19.97 18.76 6.61
CA ARG A 36 19.20 18.89 7.86
C ARG A 36 17.76 18.58 7.50
N VAL A 37 17.17 17.57 8.13
CA VAL A 37 15.83 17.08 7.81
C VAL A 37 14.96 17.02 9.04
N GLU A 38 13.67 17.23 8.79
CA GLU A 38 12.59 17.05 9.74
C GLU A 38 11.48 16.27 9.02
N LEU A 39 10.87 15.30 9.69
CA LEU A 39 9.77 14.50 9.14
C LEU A 39 8.47 14.85 9.85
N TYR A 40 7.45 15.20 9.06
CA TYR A 40 6.12 15.51 9.56
C TYR A 40 5.17 14.38 9.19
N GLY A 41 4.40 13.90 10.17
CA GLY A 41 3.44 12.81 9.98
C GLY A 41 2.70 12.48 11.26
N CYS A 42 2.01 11.34 11.25
CA CYS A 42 1.30 10.81 12.41
C CYS A 42 1.59 9.31 12.59
N PRO A 43 1.38 8.76 13.80
CA PRO A 43 1.46 7.31 14.00
C PRO A 43 0.40 6.58 13.16
N ASN A 44 0.79 5.45 12.55
CA ASN A 44 -0.14 4.56 11.87
C ASN A 44 -0.95 3.74 12.89
N THR A 45 -2.10 4.26 13.31
CA THR A 45 -2.94 3.64 14.35
C THR A 45 -3.73 2.42 13.85
N ALA A 46 -4.16 2.43 12.59
CA ALA A 46 -4.89 1.32 11.98
C ALA A 46 -4.00 0.06 11.83
N GLY A 47 -2.69 0.23 11.68
CA GLY A 47 -1.71 -0.86 11.83
C GLY A 47 -1.76 -1.91 10.75
N VAL A 48 -2.34 -1.58 9.59
CA VAL A 48 -2.23 -2.38 8.37
C VAL A 48 -0.78 -2.32 7.90
N VAL A 49 -0.22 -3.49 7.60
CA VAL A 49 1.15 -3.68 7.08
C VAL A 49 1.12 -3.88 5.58
N SER A 50 0.12 -4.62 5.08
CA SER A 50 -0.06 -4.83 3.65
C SER A 50 -1.49 -5.27 3.36
N TYR A 51 -1.97 -5.04 2.14
CA TYR A 51 -3.13 -5.73 1.62
C TYR A 51 -2.81 -6.53 0.35
N SER A 52 -3.63 -7.54 0.10
CA SER A 52 -3.57 -8.38 -1.09
C SER A 52 -4.92 -8.41 -1.79
N VAL A 53 -4.90 -8.10 -3.07
CA VAL A 53 -6.05 -8.03 -3.96
C VAL A 53 -5.56 -8.20 -5.40
N VAL A 54 -6.41 -8.71 -6.29
CA VAL A 54 -6.12 -8.64 -7.73
C VAL A 54 -5.91 -7.16 -8.11
N ASP A 55 -4.91 -6.82 -8.91
CA ASP A 55 -4.71 -5.43 -9.34
C ASP A 55 -5.91 -4.96 -10.17
N GLY A 56 -6.23 -3.67 -10.15
CA GLY A 56 -7.32 -3.13 -10.96
C GLY A 56 -7.01 -3.18 -12.46
N LYS A 57 -7.99 -2.80 -13.28
CA LYS A 57 -7.81 -2.73 -14.75
C LYS A 57 -8.41 -1.46 -15.33
N GLU A 58 -7.95 -1.11 -16.53
CA GLU A 58 -8.58 -0.10 -17.35
C GLU A 58 -10.00 -0.52 -17.73
N LYS A 59 -10.98 0.36 -17.48
CA LYS A 59 -12.38 0.14 -17.90
C LYS A 59 -12.62 0.70 -19.30
N ASP A 60 -12.22 1.96 -19.49
CA ASP A 60 -12.40 2.74 -20.71
C ASP A 60 -11.08 3.45 -21.04
N PRO A 61 -10.82 3.83 -22.30
CA PRO A 61 -9.60 4.54 -22.68
C PRO A 61 -9.28 5.73 -21.78
N GLY A 62 -8.19 5.61 -21.03
CA GLY A 62 -7.70 6.61 -20.09
C GLY A 62 -8.35 6.60 -18.71
N LEU A 63 -9.27 5.68 -18.42
CA LEU A 63 -9.83 5.42 -17.08
C LEU A 63 -9.12 4.21 -16.45
N LEU A 64 -7.95 4.49 -15.88
CA LEU A 64 -7.11 3.50 -15.22
C LEU A 64 -7.54 3.35 -13.76
N LEU A 65 -8.10 2.20 -13.42
CA LEU A 65 -8.52 1.86 -12.07
C LEU A 65 -7.52 0.91 -11.39
N THR A 66 -6.28 0.88 -11.88
CA THR A 66 -5.15 0.18 -11.27
C THR A 66 -4.73 0.86 -9.97
N ASP A 67 -4.16 0.08 -9.06
CA ASP A 67 -3.55 0.67 -7.87
C ASP A 67 -2.18 1.24 -8.24
N ASN A 68 -2.09 2.54 -8.53
CA ASN A 68 -0.87 3.14 -9.09
C ASN A 68 0.22 3.38 -8.04
N THR A 69 -0.16 3.49 -6.77
CA THR A 69 0.77 3.77 -5.67
C THR A 69 1.17 2.53 -4.89
N TYR A 70 0.72 1.35 -5.34
CA TYR A 70 1.08 0.08 -4.71
C TYR A 70 2.60 -0.12 -4.65
N ASP A 71 3.13 -0.20 -3.43
CA ASP A 71 4.57 -0.28 -3.14
C ASP A 71 5.09 -1.72 -2.94
N GLY A 72 4.21 -2.71 -3.09
CA GLY A 72 4.53 -4.13 -2.97
C GLY A 72 4.91 -4.80 -4.28
N SER A 73 4.91 -6.13 -4.27
CA SER A 73 5.24 -6.93 -5.45
C SER A 73 4.04 -7.08 -6.38
N ARG A 74 4.25 -6.77 -7.66
CA ARG A 74 3.32 -7.10 -8.76
C ARG A 74 3.83 -8.33 -9.49
N GLY A 75 3.05 -9.40 -9.48
CA GLY A 75 3.38 -10.67 -10.13
C GLY A 75 2.19 -11.26 -10.88
N PRO A 76 2.31 -12.47 -11.45
CA PRO A 76 1.18 -13.20 -12.02
C PRO A 76 0.26 -13.66 -10.88
N GLY A 77 -0.64 -12.78 -10.44
CA GLY A 77 -1.56 -13.03 -9.33
C GLY A 77 -1.95 -11.76 -8.59
N PRO A 78 -2.51 -11.89 -7.37
CA PRO A 78 -2.82 -10.77 -6.51
C PRO A 78 -1.57 -9.95 -6.17
N LEU A 79 -1.77 -8.65 -5.97
CA LEU A 79 -0.83 -7.74 -5.34
C LEU A 79 -0.46 -8.26 -3.96
N GLN A 80 0.81 -8.22 -3.59
CA GLN A 80 1.27 -8.73 -2.29
C GLN A 80 2.30 -7.84 -1.63
N ARG A 81 2.30 -7.87 -0.29
CA ARG A 81 3.34 -7.29 0.58
C ARG A 81 3.51 -5.77 0.46
N GLY A 82 2.48 -5.07 0.04
CA GLY A 82 2.48 -3.62 -0.05
C GLY A 82 1.18 -2.96 0.39
N LEU A 83 1.24 -1.64 0.40
CA LEU A 83 0.17 -0.67 0.58
C LEU A 83 0.11 0.21 -0.67
N GLY A 84 -0.99 0.93 -0.84
CA GLY A 84 -1.24 1.77 -2.00
C GLY A 84 -2.53 2.55 -1.83
N GLN A 85 -3.24 2.81 -2.92
CA GLN A 85 -4.40 3.72 -2.95
C GLN A 85 -5.54 3.30 -2.01
N LEU A 86 -5.69 2.01 -1.69
CA LEU A 86 -6.73 1.57 -0.75
C LEU A 86 -6.44 1.96 0.71
N TYR A 87 -5.25 2.48 1.02
CA TYR A 87 -4.80 2.81 2.36
C TYR A 87 -4.02 4.14 2.45
N ASP A 88 -3.99 4.94 1.40
CA ASP A 88 -3.19 6.19 1.36
C ASP A 88 -3.88 7.41 2.01
N GLY A 89 -5.13 7.23 2.48
CA GLY A 89 -5.92 8.26 3.15
C GLY A 89 -6.55 9.28 2.20
N GLN A 90 -6.40 9.12 0.89
CA GLN A 90 -7.07 9.96 -0.10
C GLN A 90 -8.46 9.37 -0.41
N LEU A 91 -9.49 10.24 -0.40
CA LEU A 91 -10.83 9.85 -0.80
C LEU A 91 -11.07 10.26 -2.25
N GLY A 92 -11.69 9.34 -2.99
CA GLY A 92 -12.08 9.61 -4.36
C GLY A 92 -13.18 10.65 -4.47
N THR A 93 -13.07 11.49 -5.48
CA THR A 93 -14.09 12.43 -5.89
C THR A 93 -15.07 11.77 -6.87
N PRO A 94 -16.31 12.29 -7.00
CA PRO A 94 -17.29 11.70 -7.91
C PRO A 94 -16.80 11.68 -9.36
N LEU A 95 -16.91 10.53 -10.03
CA LEU A 95 -16.56 10.36 -11.44
C LEU A 95 -17.56 11.03 -12.41
N THR A 96 -18.56 11.75 -11.92
CA THR A 96 -19.57 12.42 -12.76
C THR A 96 -18.99 13.51 -13.66
N ASN A 97 -17.76 13.97 -13.39
CA ASN A 97 -17.03 14.93 -14.21
C ASN A 97 -15.65 14.39 -14.64
N LEU A 98 -15.59 13.18 -15.20
CA LEU A 98 -14.37 12.54 -15.76
C LEU A 98 -13.57 13.42 -16.75
N GLN A 99 -14.19 14.47 -17.32
CA GLN A 99 -13.54 15.45 -18.20
C GLN A 99 -12.74 16.53 -17.45
N LEU A 100 -12.98 16.75 -16.15
CA LEU A 100 -12.32 17.77 -15.32
C LEU A 100 -11.17 17.23 -14.45
N GLN A 101 -11.00 15.91 -14.37
CA GLN A 101 -9.97 15.22 -13.58
C GLN A 101 -8.58 15.22 -14.24
N THR A 102 -8.31 16.23 -15.09
CA THR A 102 -7.07 16.38 -15.88
C THR A 102 -5.94 17.04 -15.09
N TYR A 103 -6.03 17.14 -13.76
CA TYR A 103 -4.95 17.65 -12.93
C TYR A 103 -3.91 16.53 -12.69
N SER A 104 -3.10 16.32 -13.72
CA SER A 104 -1.75 15.74 -13.68
C SER A 104 -1.60 14.22 -13.52
N ARG A 105 -2.55 13.48 -12.94
CA ARG A 105 -2.37 12.05 -12.61
C ARG A 105 -3.20 11.05 -13.43
N GLY A 106 -4.11 11.53 -14.28
CA GLY A 106 -4.97 10.68 -15.12
C GLY A 106 -6.37 10.50 -14.53
N LYS A 107 -7.33 10.07 -15.38
CA LYS A 107 -8.73 9.94 -14.96
C LYS A 107 -8.89 8.72 -14.07
N GLY A 108 -9.59 8.90 -12.94
CA GLY A 108 -9.86 7.82 -12.00
C GLY A 108 -8.68 7.42 -11.11
N TRP A 109 -7.61 8.24 -11.05
CA TRP A 109 -6.44 7.97 -10.20
C TRP A 109 -6.78 7.65 -8.75
N GLU A 110 -7.82 8.28 -8.20
CA GLU A 110 -8.22 8.12 -6.81
C GLU A 110 -8.96 6.80 -6.55
N TRP A 111 -9.30 6.05 -7.60
CA TRP A 111 -10.14 4.85 -7.53
C TRP A 111 -9.35 3.62 -7.94
N VAL A 112 -9.57 2.53 -7.20
CA VAL A 112 -9.17 1.18 -7.61
C VAL A 112 -10.44 0.40 -7.93
N GLY A 113 -10.45 -0.32 -9.04
CA GLY A 113 -11.66 -0.91 -9.58
C GLY A 113 -11.41 -2.19 -10.35
N TRP A 114 -12.43 -3.04 -10.34
CA TRP A 114 -12.40 -4.38 -10.90
C TRP A 114 -13.67 -4.64 -11.71
N SER A 115 -13.56 -5.43 -12.76
CA SER A 115 -14.72 -5.89 -13.53
C SER A 115 -15.12 -7.31 -13.14
N LEU A 116 -16.41 -7.65 -13.32
CA LEU A 116 -16.90 -9.01 -13.06
C LEU A 116 -16.18 -10.06 -13.91
N ALA A 117 -15.81 -9.71 -15.15
CA ALA A 117 -15.04 -10.60 -16.02
C ALA A 117 -13.64 -10.89 -15.44
N GLN A 118 -13.01 -9.89 -14.82
CA GLN A 118 -11.69 -10.03 -14.22
C GLN A 118 -11.69 -10.96 -13.01
N VAL A 119 -12.70 -10.84 -12.14
CA VAL A 119 -12.85 -11.70 -10.96
C VAL A 119 -13.60 -13.00 -11.26
N GLN A 120 -13.80 -13.34 -12.54
CA GLN A 120 -14.52 -14.55 -12.97
C GLN A 120 -15.92 -14.69 -12.33
N ARG A 121 -16.57 -13.54 -12.07
CA ARG A 121 -17.86 -13.43 -11.36
C ARG A 121 -17.86 -13.95 -9.91
N GLU A 122 -16.69 -14.20 -9.35
CA GLU A 122 -16.53 -14.53 -7.93
C GLU A 122 -16.49 -13.24 -7.07
N PRO A 123 -16.79 -13.35 -5.77
CA PRO A 123 -16.59 -12.24 -4.84
C PRO A 123 -15.14 -11.72 -4.85
N LEU A 124 -14.99 -10.40 -4.75
CA LEU A 124 -13.67 -9.79 -4.62
C LEU A 124 -13.07 -10.11 -3.25
N HIS A 125 -11.92 -10.79 -3.23
CA HIS A 125 -11.18 -11.07 -2.00
C HIS A 125 -10.16 -9.98 -1.70
N LEU A 126 -10.41 -9.24 -0.61
CA LEU A 126 -9.48 -8.25 -0.03
C LEU A 126 -8.90 -8.83 1.26
N THR A 127 -7.58 -9.10 1.27
CA THR A 127 -6.90 -9.63 2.46
C THR A 127 -6.01 -8.56 3.08
N PHE A 128 -6.25 -8.19 4.34
CA PHE A 128 -5.44 -7.21 5.07
C PHE A 128 -4.58 -7.91 6.13
N VAL A 129 -3.30 -7.59 6.15
CA VAL A 129 -2.35 -8.08 7.17
C VAL A 129 -2.07 -6.94 8.14
N PHE A 130 -2.20 -7.22 9.44
CA PHE A 130 -1.96 -6.27 10.52
C PHE A 130 -0.68 -6.60 11.27
N ALA A 131 -0.02 -5.59 11.84
CA ALA A 131 1.23 -5.76 12.57
C ALA A 131 1.08 -6.58 13.86
N THR A 132 -0.12 -6.53 14.46
CA THR A 132 -0.46 -7.18 15.73
C THR A 132 -1.89 -7.71 15.67
N MET A 133 -2.22 -8.66 16.56
CA MET A 133 -3.62 -9.04 16.75
C MET A 133 -4.45 -7.84 17.22
N ARG A 134 -5.68 -7.73 16.71
CA ARG A 134 -6.56 -6.59 16.93
C ARG A 134 -8.00 -7.05 17.05
N ASN A 135 -8.78 -6.29 17.81
CA ASN A 135 -10.23 -6.40 17.83
C ASN A 135 -10.81 -5.45 16.79
N PHE A 136 -11.66 -5.97 15.90
CA PHE A 136 -12.28 -5.19 14.84
C PHE A 136 -13.71 -4.84 15.22
N SER A 137 -14.01 -3.55 15.33
CA SER A 137 -15.37 -3.05 15.60
C SER A 137 -16.14 -2.71 14.33
N SER A 138 -15.44 -2.27 13.28
CA SER A 138 -16.06 -1.78 12.05
C SER A 138 -15.05 -1.77 10.90
N LEU A 139 -15.53 -1.98 9.68
CA LEU A 139 -14.82 -1.67 8.45
C LEU A 139 -15.59 -0.60 7.68
N ALA A 140 -14.89 0.44 7.25
CA ALA A 140 -15.43 1.44 6.34
C ALA A 140 -14.77 1.29 4.97
N LEU A 141 -15.58 1.12 3.94
CA LEU A 141 -15.13 1.12 2.54
C LEU A 141 -15.73 2.33 1.83
N HIS A 142 -14.87 3.14 1.22
CA HIS A 142 -15.31 4.23 0.36
C HIS A 142 -15.48 3.70 -1.05
N VAL A 143 -16.72 3.68 -1.55
CA VAL A 143 -17.08 3.02 -2.80
C VAL A 143 -17.81 3.99 -3.72
N PHE A 144 -17.44 3.97 -4.99
CA PHE A 144 -18.15 4.69 -6.04
C PHE A 144 -19.33 3.87 -6.55
N SER A 145 -20.51 4.50 -6.62
CA SER A 145 -21.72 3.93 -7.22
C SER A 145 -22.35 4.98 -8.10
N SER A 146 -22.66 4.63 -9.35
CA SER A 146 -23.36 5.51 -10.28
C SER A 146 -24.51 4.73 -10.91
N PRO A 147 -25.78 5.17 -10.76
CA PRO A 147 -26.90 4.54 -11.44
C PRO A 147 -26.85 4.67 -12.97
N ARG A 148 -26.04 5.62 -13.47
CA ARG A 148 -25.92 5.92 -14.91
C ARG A 148 -24.78 5.17 -15.59
N ASP A 149 -23.83 4.66 -14.81
CA ASP A 149 -22.68 3.93 -15.32
C ASP A 149 -22.73 2.47 -14.86
N ASP A 150 -21.97 1.59 -15.51
CA ASP A 150 -21.85 0.17 -15.11
C ASP A 150 -21.14 -0.06 -13.75
N PHE A 151 -20.96 0.99 -12.94
CA PHE A 151 -20.40 0.91 -11.59
C PHE A 151 -21.52 0.59 -10.59
N GLN A 152 -21.71 -0.70 -10.32
CA GLN A 152 -22.67 -1.18 -9.35
C GLN A 152 -21.99 -1.75 -8.11
N VAL A 153 -22.52 -1.41 -6.94
CA VAL A 153 -22.18 -2.10 -5.70
C VAL A 153 -22.94 -3.43 -5.68
N SER A 154 -22.23 -4.55 -5.63
CA SER A 154 -22.87 -5.87 -5.49
C SER A 154 -23.72 -5.88 -4.22
N GLN A 155 -25.03 -6.13 -4.40
CA GLN A 155 -26.05 -6.11 -3.33
C GLN A 155 -25.81 -7.15 -2.23
N LYS A 156 -24.87 -8.09 -2.43
CA LYS A 156 -24.48 -9.09 -1.44
C LYS A 156 -23.26 -8.62 -0.65
N LYS A 157 -23.50 -7.93 0.47
CA LYS A 157 -22.50 -7.58 1.48
C LYS A 157 -22.26 -8.75 2.44
N GLU A 158 -21.83 -9.90 1.93
CA GLU A 158 -21.25 -10.93 2.79
C GLU A 158 -19.75 -10.67 2.86
N MET A 159 -19.32 -9.96 3.89
CA MET A 159 -17.91 -9.89 4.26
C MET A 159 -17.63 -11.05 5.22
N ASN A 160 -17.25 -12.21 4.68
CA ASN A 160 -16.68 -13.27 5.49
C ASN A 160 -15.24 -12.84 5.83
N ALA A 161 -15.05 -12.28 7.01
CA ALA A 161 -13.73 -12.13 7.58
C ALA A 161 -13.29 -13.50 8.09
N ASP A 162 -12.76 -14.33 7.19
CA ASP A 162 -12.08 -15.55 7.60
C ASP A 162 -10.78 -15.17 8.31
N PHE A 163 -10.80 -15.22 9.64
CA PHE A 163 -9.62 -15.04 10.47
C PHE A 163 -8.71 -16.26 10.32
N PHE A 164 -7.92 -16.30 9.25
CA PHE A 164 -6.84 -17.28 9.14
C PHE A 164 -5.71 -16.87 10.11
N ILE A 165 -5.73 -17.45 11.32
CA ILE A 165 -4.58 -17.42 12.22
C ILE A 165 -3.52 -18.36 11.63
N HIS A 166 -2.71 -17.85 10.72
CA HIS A 166 -1.47 -18.53 10.35
C HIS A 166 -0.44 -18.35 11.47
N PHE A 167 -0.29 -19.36 12.32
CA PHE A 167 0.89 -19.50 13.17
C PHE A 167 2.10 -19.78 12.28
N VAL A 168 2.80 -18.75 11.81
CA VAL A 168 4.17 -18.93 11.30
C VAL A 168 5.10 -18.93 12.52
N GLY A 169 5.09 -20.05 13.24
CA GLY A 169 6.11 -20.34 14.24
C GLY A 169 7.39 -20.72 13.52
N SER A 170 8.29 -19.77 13.28
CA SER A 170 9.68 -20.10 13.01
C SER A 170 10.28 -20.61 14.32
N LEU A 171 10.45 -21.93 14.42
CA LEU A 171 11.30 -22.56 15.45
C LEU A 171 12.63 -21.79 15.50
N PRO A 172 13.05 -21.25 16.66
CA PRO A 172 14.38 -20.68 16.77
C PRO A 172 15.38 -21.80 16.47
N ARG A 173 16.26 -21.57 15.48
CA ARG A 173 17.42 -22.44 15.26
C ARG A 173 18.19 -22.50 16.56
N LEU A 174 18.11 -23.63 17.25
CA LEU A 174 19.03 -23.97 18.33
C LEU A 174 20.44 -23.85 17.74
N ARG A 175 21.22 -22.89 18.25
CA ARG A 175 22.66 -22.89 18.00
C ARG A 175 23.20 -24.18 18.62
N PRO A 176 23.98 -25.00 17.90
CA PRO A 176 24.71 -26.07 18.57
C PRO A 176 25.63 -25.44 19.63
N SER A 177 25.49 -25.94 20.85
CA SER A 177 26.38 -25.65 21.97
C SER A 177 27.82 -25.95 21.55
N ALA A 178 28.75 -25.05 21.83
CA ALA A 178 30.16 -25.28 21.63
C ALA A 178 30.61 -26.39 22.57
N GLU A 179 30.74 -27.61 22.04
CA GLU A 179 31.43 -28.70 22.75
C GLU A 179 32.93 -28.46 22.63
N GLY A 180 33.56 -28.27 23.79
CA GLY A 180 34.98 -28.01 23.93
C GLY A 180 35.81 -29.17 23.39
N ARG A 181 36.70 -28.87 22.44
CA ARG A 181 37.78 -29.76 22.03
C ARG A 181 38.87 -29.68 23.10
N LYS A 182 38.94 -30.68 23.98
CA LYS A 182 40.14 -30.98 24.78
C LYS A 182 41.19 -31.65 23.89
N GLU A 183 42.44 -31.38 24.27
CA GLU A 183 43.75 -31.70 23.68
C GLU A 183 43.94 -33.12 23.15
N GLU A 184 44.85 -33.26 22.17
CA GLU A 184 46.01 -34.13 22.42
C GLU A 184 47.24 -33.70 21.59
N SER A 185 48.31 -33.45 22.35
CA SER A 185 49.69 -33.29 21.94
C SER A 185 50.29 -34.61 21.46
N ASN A 186 51.01 -34.57 20.35
CA ASN A 186 52.14 -35.46 20.07
C ASN A 186 53.16 -34.72 19.21
#